data_AF-A0A972PEZ4-F1
#
_entry.id   AF-A0A972PEZ4-F1
#
_cell.length_a   1.000
_cell.length_b   1.000
_cell.length_c   1.000
_cell.angle_alpha   90.00
_cell.angle_beta   90.00
_cell.angle_gamma   90.00
#
_symmetry.space_group_name_H-M   'P 1'
#
loop_
_entity.id
_entity.type
_entity.pdbx_description
1 polymer ?
#
loop_
_entity_poly.entity_id
_entity_poly.type
_entity_poly.pdbx_seq_one_letter_code
_entity_poly.pdbx_strand_id
1 'polypeptide(L)'
;MAVGALHPPDLPRSAEGSAEVRHGAGEKPEDERLKKACQELEGIFWHYLLRAMRKTIPRGGLLEKSSERAIYEDLLDEQYALLLARRGFSGIGKILYEQLRRPGGKES
;
A
#
# COMPACT_ATOMS: atom_id res chain seq x y z
N MET A 1 -44.66 48.80 21.10
CA MET A 1 -43.81 48.06 20.14
C MET A 1 -43.91 46.59 20.50
N ALA A 2 -44.57 45.79 19.66
CA ALA A 2 -44.71 44.35 19.82
C ALA A 2 -44.09 43.69 18.58
N VAL A 3 -43.05 42.88 18.79
CA VAL A 3 -42.42 41.99 17.80
C VAL A 3 -42.05 40.78 18.64
N GLY A 4 -42.45 39.54 18.41
CA GLY A 4 -43.11 38.88 17.29
C GLY A 4 -42.76 37.40 17.54
N ALA A 5 -43.77 36.60 17.85
CA ALA A 5 -43.61 35.23 18.34
C ALA A 5 -43.00 34.28 17.29
N LEU A 6 -42.40 33.20 17.78
CA LEU A 6 -41.84 32.06 17.05
C LEU A 6 -42.66 31.65 15.81
N HIS A 7 -41.98 31.53 14.67
CA HIS A 7 -42.42 30.71 13.54
C HIS A 7 -41.55 29.44 13.51
N PRO A 8 -42.13 28.22 13.50
CA PRO A 8 -41.37 26.98 13.30
C PRO A 8 -40.83 26.90 11.85
N PRO A 9 -39.76 26.13 11.62
CA PRO A 9 -39.09 26.08 10.32
C PRO A 9 -39.99 25.48 9.22
N ASP A 10 -40.18 26.24 8.13
CA ASP A 10 -40.80 25.76 6.89
C ASP A 10 -39.88 24.76 6.18
N LEU A 11 -40.31 23.52 6.07
CA LEU A 11 -39.70 22.51 5.20
C LEU A 11 -40.41 22.52 3.83
N PRO A 12 -39.72 22.91 2.73
CA PRO A 12 -40.12 22.50 1.38
C PRO A 12 -39.28 21.27 0.96
N ARG A 13 -39.88 20.09 0.81
CA ARG A 13 -40.65 19.55 -0.34
C ARG A 13 -39.73 18.70 -1.24
N SER A 14 -39.98 17.39 -1.22
CA SER A 14 -39.31 16.37 -2.02
C SER A 14 -39.43 16.60 -3.54
N ALA A 15 -38.41 16.10 -4.25
CA ALA A 15 -38.27 15.94 -5.71
C ALA A 15 -37.95 17.26 -6.46
N GLU A 16 -36.93 17.39 -7.32
CA GLU A 16 -36.41 16.49 -8.34
C GLU A 16 -34.96 16.84 -8.74
N GLY A 17 -34.22 15.87 -9.28
CA GLY A 17 -33.34 16.11 -10.43
C GLY A 17 -31.83 16.28 -10.22
N SER A 18 -31.10 15.21 -10.55
CA SER A 18 -29.86 15.27 -11.37
C SER A 18 -28.57 15.77 -10.72
N ALA A 19 -27.84 14.85 -10.10
CA ALA A 19 -26.39 14.84 -10.23
C ALA A 19 -25.94 13.39 -10.41
N GLU A 20 -25.60 13.02 -11.64
CA GLU A 20 -24.80 11.85 -11.94
C GLU A 20 -23.56 11.87 -11.05
N VAL A 21 -23.60 11.13 -9.95
CA VAL A 21 -22.38 10.65 -9.33
C VAL A 21 -21.86 9.61 -10.31
N ARG A 22 -20.95 10.07 -11.17
CA ARG A 22 -20.10 9.25 -12.01
C ARG A 22 -19.71 8.03 -11.20
N HIS A 23 -20.19 6.86 -11.61
CA HIS A 23 -19.55 5.61 -11.22
C HIS A 23 -18.11 5.76 -11.72
N GLY A 24 -17.21 6.17 -10.82
CA GLY A 24 -15.78 6.07 -11.05
C GLY A 24 -15.55 4.64 -11.49
N ALA A 25 -15.03 4.47 -12.70
CA ALA A 25 -14.76 3.18 -13.29
C ALA A 25 -14.10 2.31 -12.22
N GLY A 26 -14.81 1.26 -11.79
CA GLY A 26 -14.30 0.34 -10.78
C GLY A 26 -12.90 -0.11 -11.21
N GLU A 27 -11.94 -0.02 -10.28
CA GLU A 27 -10.59 -0.54 -10.50
C GLU A 27 -10.72 -1.93 -11.12
N LYS A 28 -10.20 -2.09 -12.34
CA LYS A 28 -10.29 -3.38 -13.05
C LYS A 28 -9.61 -4.42 -12.15
N PRO A 29 -10.16 -5.64 -12.00
CA PRO A 29 -9.53 -6.70 -11.22
C PRO A 29 -8.05 -6.96 -11.56
N GLU A 30 -7.65 -6.61 -12.78
CA GLU A 30 -6.27 -6.65 -13.28
C GLU A 30 -5.34 -5.62 -12.63
N ASP A 31 -5.82 -4.42 -12.35
CA ASP A 31 -5.02 -3.34 -11.76
C ASP A 31 -4.67 -3.63 -10.29
N GLU A 32 -5.66 -4.10 -9.52
CA GLU A 32 -5.47 -4.56 -8.15
C GLU A 32 -4.55 -5.79 -8.08
N ARG A 33 -4.65 -6.71 -9.05
CA ARG A 33 -3.70 -7.82 -9.18
C ARG A 33 -2.28 -7.35 -9.47
N LEU A 34 -2.11 -6.38 -10.37
CA LEU A 34 -0.80 -5.82 -10.70
C LEU A 34 -0.17 -5.14 -9.48
N LYS A 35 -0.95 -4.33 -8.76
CA LYS A 35 -0.54 -3.67 -7.51
C LYS A 35 -0.12 -4.68 -6.45
N LYS A 36 -0.90 -5.74 -6.25
CA LYS A 36 -0.57 -6.82 -5.31
C LYS A 36 0.72 -7.55 -5.71
N ALA A 37 0.88 -7.89 -6.98
CA ALA A 37 2.10 -8.54 -7.46
C ALA A 37 3.36 -7.66 -7.27
N CYS A 38 3.25 -6.36 -7.53
CA CYS A 38 4.34 -5.42 -7.29
C CYS A 38 4.68 -5.29 -5.80
N GLN A 39 3.68 -5.36 -4.92
CA GLN A 39 3.87 -5.36 -3.48
C GLN A 39 4.54 -6.65 -2.97
N GLU A 40 4.15 -7.81 -3.51
CA GLU A 40 4.80 -9.09 -3.21
C GLU A 40 6.27 -9.10 -3.63
N LEU A 41 6.57 -8.55 -4.81
CA LEU A 41 7.95 -8.37 -5.29
C LEU A 41 8.76 -7.43 -4.40
N GLU A 42 8.16 -6.33 -3.93
CA GLU A 42 8.80 -5.46 -2.94
C GLU A 42 9.10 -6.20 -1.62
N GLY A 43 8.24 -7.13 -1.19
CA GLY A 43 8.53 -8.00 -0.07
C GLY A 43 9.79 -8.85 -0.28
N ILE A 44 9.93 -9.47 -1.46
CA ILE A 44 11.14 -10.23 -1.81
C ILE A 44 12.38 -9.34 -1.80
N PHE A 45 12.25 -8.12 -2.34
CA PHE A 45 13.34 -7.13 -2.34
C PHE A 45 13.77 -6.75 -0.92
N TRP A 46 12.82 -6.44 -0.02
CA TRP A 46 13.13 -6.13 1.37
C TRP A 46 13.80 -7.30 2.08
N HIS A 47 13.32 -8.52 1.87
CA HIS A 47 13.92 -9.71 2.46
C HIS A 47 15.37 -9.88 2.00
N TYR A 48 15.64 -9.71 0.71
CA TYR A 48 17.01 -9.73 0.18
C TYR A 48 17.88 -8.62 0.78
N LEU A 49 17.36 -7.39 0.88
CA LEU A 49 18.06 -6.24 1.42
C LEU A 49 18.42 -6.45 2.91
N LEU A 50 17.48 -6.92 3.72
CA LEU A 50 17.71 -7.22 5.15
C LEU A 50 18.80 -8.28 5.33
N ARG A 51 18.76 -9.36 4.53
CA ARG A 51 19.81 -10.39 4.54
C ARG A 51 21.16 -9.83 4.12
N ALA A 52 21.19 -8.96 3.10
CA ALA A 52 22.43 -8.32 2.64
C ALA A 52 23.02 -7.42 3.73
N MET A 53 22.19 -6.61 4.40
CA MET A 53 22.60 -5.79 5.55
C MET A 53 23.13 -6.66 6.69
N ARG A 54 22.47 -7.77 7.03
CA ARG A 54 22.96 -8.68 8.09
C ARG A 54 24.32 -9.28 7.76
N LYS A 55 24.60 -9.57 6.48
CA LYS A 55 25.90 -10.10 6.06
C LYS A 55 27.05 -9.10 6.27
N THR A 56 26.76 -7.79 6.39
CA THR A 56 27.81 -6.79 6.67
C THR A 56 28.19 -6.72 8.15
N ILE A 57 27.44 -7.36 9.05
CA ILE A 57 27.76 -7.41 10.48
C ILE A 57 28.91 -8.41 10.68
N PRO A 58 30.07 -7.98 11.21
CA PRO A 58 31.22 -8.86 11.43
C PRO A 58 30.84 -10.10 12.25
N ARG A 59 31.39 -11.25 11.85
CA ARG A 59 31.23 -12.50 12.60
C ARG A 59 32.27 -12.53 13.71
N GLY A 60 31.89 -12.15 14.92
CA GLY A 60 32.77 -12.18 16.08
C GLY A 60 32.12 -11.48 17.28
N GLY A 61 31.69 -12.27 18.25
CA GLY A 61 31.02 -11.79 19.46
C GLY A 61 30.76 -12.94 20.43
N LEU A 62 30.31 -12.61 21.64
CA LEU A 62 30.08 -13.56 22.74
C LEU A 62 29.05 -14.66 22.41
N LEU A 63 28.19 -14.43 21.41
CA LEU A 63 27.19 -15.39 20.96
C LEU A 63 27.63 -16.09 19.67
N GLU A 64 27.89 -17.38 19.77
CA GLU A 64 28.21 -18.24 18.64
C GLU A 64 27.00 -18.32 17.68
N LYS A 65 27.24 -18.30 16.36
CA LYS A 65 26.19 -18.46 15.36
C LYS A 65 25.87 -19.95 15.21
N SER A 66 24.65 -20.34 15.56
CA SER A 66 24.14 -21.68 15.32
C SER A 66 23.27 -21.74 14.06
N SER A 67 23.12 -22.93 13.48
CA SER A 67 22.24 -23.19 12.33
C SER A 67 20.79 -22.83 12.63
N GLU A 68 20.32 -23.10 13.84
CA GLU A 68 18.95 -22.83 14.27
C GLU A 68 18.71 -21.33 14.35
N ARG A 69 19.67 -20.57 14.92
CA ARG A 69 19.57 -19.11 14.96
C ARG A 69 19.49 -18.54 13.56
N ALA A 70 20.28 -19.03 12.61
CA ALA A 70 20.24 -18.55 11.23
C ALA A 70 18.84 -18.73 10.60
N ILE A 71 18.15 -19.84 10.89
CA ILE A 71 16.78 -20.09 10.43
C ILE A 71 15.81 -19.08 11.06
N TYR A 72 15.84 -18.91 12.38
CA TYR A 72 14.96 -17.95 13.06
C TYR A 72 15.19 -16.51 12.60
N GLU A 73 16.46 -16.13 12.41
CA GLU A 73 16.82 -14.82 11.91
C GLU A 73 16.32 -14.60 10.47
N ASP A 74 16.34 -15.63 9.61
CA ASP A 74 15.80 -15.57 8.24
C ASP A 74 14.27 -15.41 8.23
N LEU A 75 13.57 -16.19 9.08
CA LEU A 75 12.12 -16.05 9.29
C LEU A 75 11.75 -14.67 9.82
N LEU A 76 12.55 -14.11 10.72
CA LEU A 76 12.35 -12.76 11.23
C LEU A 76 12.49 -11.71 10.12
N ASP A 77 13.50 -11.84 9.25
CA ASP A 77 13.67 -10.95 8.09
C ASP A 77 12.48 -11.05 7.13
N GLU A 78 11.94 -12.24 6.91
CA GLU A 78 10.75 -12.44 6.08
C GLU A 78 9.53 -11.69 6.66
N GLN A 79 9.28 -11.79 7.97
CA GLN A 79 8.19 -11.07 8.61
C GLN A 79 8.36 -9.55 8.56
N TYR A 80 9.59 -9.07 8.76
CA TYR A 80 9.88 -7.65 8.59
C TYR A 80 9.67 -7.20 7.15
N ALA A 81 10.11 -7.98 6.17
CA ALA A 81 9.92 -7.66 4.76
C ALA A 81 8.44 -7.55 4.39
N LEU A 82 7.59 -8.47 4.88
CA LEU A 82 6.15 -8.39 4.68
C LEU A 82 5.54 -7.14 5.33
N LEU A 83 5.95 -6.78 6.55
CA LEU A 83 5.49 -5.57 7.23
C LEU A 83 5.90 -4.30 6.48
N LEU A 84 7.14 -4.24 6.00
CA LEU A 84 7.67 -3.10 5.26
C LEU A 84 6.97 -2.94 3.90
N ALA A 85 6.80 -4.02 3.15
CA ALA A 85 6.08 -4.03 1.89
C ALA A 85 4.59 -3.65 2.05
N ARG A 86 3.97 -3.98 3.18
CA ARG A 86 2.58 -3.59 3.49
C ARG A 86 2.41 -2.13 3.91
N ARG A 87 3.43 -1.55 4.55
CA ARG A 87 3.37 -0.21 5.14
C ARG A 87 3.70 0.90 4.14
N GLY A 88 4.32 0.60 3.01
CA GLY A 88 4.80 1.59 2.04
C GLY A 88 3.84 1.90 0.89
N PHE A 89 3.43 3.17 0.75
CA PHE A 89 2.86 3.74 -0.49
C PHE A 89 3.92 4.52 -1.31
N SER A 90 5.21 4.24 -1.09
CA SER A 90 6.33 5.01 -1.67
C SER A 90 7.59 4.19 -1.94
N GLY A 91 7.49 2.86 -1.95
CA GLY A 91 8.62 1.97 -2.19
C GLY A 91 8.77 1.52 -3.64
N ILE A 92 9.65 0.55 -3.89
CA ILE A 92 9.95 0.10 -5.26
C ILE A 92 8.75 -0.58 -5.92
N GLY A 93 7.87 -1.21 -5.14
CA GLY A 93 6.65 -1.82 -5.65
C GLY A 93 5.73 -0.79 -6.31
N LYS A 94 5.63 0.41 -5.74
CA LYS A 94 4.87 1.51 -6.35
C LYS A 94 5.51 1.99 -7.65
N ILE A 95 6.83 2.19 -7.66
CA ILE A 95 7.55 2.62 -8.86
C ILE A 95 7.34 1.59 -9.98
N LEU A 96 7.46 0.30 -9.66
CA LEU A 96 7.23 -0.79 -10.61
C LEU A 96 5.79 -0.80 -11.11
N TYR A 97 4.81 -0.65 -10.23
CA TYR A 97 3.40 -0.54 -10.61
C TYR A 97 3.16 0.64 -11.56
N GLU A 98 3.73 1.82 -11.28
CA GLU A 98 3.61 3.01 -12.13
C GLU A 98 4.22 2.79 -13.52
N GLN A 99 5.38 2.12 -13.59
CA GLN A 99 6.02 1.78 -14.86
C GLN A 99 5.21 0.75 -15.66
N LEU A 100 4.67 -0.27 -15.01
CA LEU A 100 3.94 -1.37 -15.65
C LEU A 100 2.51 -0.99 -16.04
N ARG A 101 1.86 -0.11 -15.27
CA ARG A 101 0.52 0.39 -15.58
C ARG A 101 0.52 1.34 -16.77
N ARG A 102 1.63 2.04 -17.01
CA ARG A 102 1.77 2.87 -18.21
C ARG A 102 1.77 1.92 -19.42
N PRO A 103 0.77 2.02 -20.33
CA PRO A 103 0.80 1.22 -21.54
C PRO A 103 2.12 1.53 -22.25
N GLY A 104 2.85 0.47 -22.64
CA GLY A 104 4.09 0.57 -23.39
C GLY A 104 3.97 1.67 -24.44
N GLY A 105 4.93 2.61 -24.41
CA GLY A 105 4.87 3.84 -25.17
C GLY A 105 4.39 3.59 -26.58
N LYS A 106 3.28 4.26 -26.95
CA LYS A 106 3.11 4.62 -28.35
C LYS A 106 4.26 5.57 -28.64
N GLU A 107 5.31 5.03 -29.26
CA GLU A 107 6.24 5.82 -30.04
C GLU A 107 5.39 6.64 -31.03
N SER A 108 5.52 7.96 -30.95
CA SER A 108 4.92 8.93 -31.86
C SER A 108 6.01 9.82 -32.38
#